data_AF-A0A8C5US03-F1
#
_entry.id   AF-A0A8C5US03-F1
#
_cell.length_a   1.000
_cell.length_b   1.000
_cell.length_c   1.000
_cell.angle_alpha   90.00
_cell.angle_beta   90.00
_cell.angle_gamma   90.00
#
_symmetry.space_group_name_H-M   'P 1'
#
loop_
_entity.id
_entity.type
_entity.pdbx_description
1 polymer ?
#
loop_
_entity_poly.entity_id
_entity_poly.type
_entity_poly.pdbx_seq_one_letter_code
_entity_poly.pdbx_strand_id
1 'polypeptide(L)'
;MEFDCESLRRLLGKYKFRDLTVEELKNVNVFFPHFRYSMDTYVFKDSSQKDLLNFTGTIPVMYQGNTYNLPIRFWILDSHPFAPPICFLKPTANMGISVGKHVDAQGRIYLPYLQNWSHVRPISIFFKNVLLYFSEYLSLILMMLKGVSETFYLANHENKTINKITVVGGGELGIACTLAISAKGIADRLVLLDLSEGTKGGTMDLDIFNLPNVEISKDLSASAHSKVVIFTVNSLGSSQSYLDVVQSNVDMFRALVPVLGHYSQHSVLLVASQPVEIMTYVTWKLSAFPINQVIGIGCNLDSQRLQYIITNVLKAQTSGKEVWVIGEQGEDKVPTWGSQEVMSHNSQVQLFNRDIMI
;
A
#
# COMPACT_ATOMS: atom_id res chain seq x y z
N MET A 1 -37.02 22.61 4.70
CA MET A 1 -37.75 23.15 3.54
C MET A 1 -37.85 22.02 2.54
N GLU A 2 -39.07 21.60 2.21
CA GLU A 2 -39.28 20.61 1.15
C GLU A 2 -38.70 21.14 -0.17
N PHE A 3 -38.14 20.24 -0.97
CA PHE A 3 -37.57 20.57 -2.27
C PHE A 3 -38.70 20.86 -3.25
N ASP A 4 -38.94 22.15 -3.49
CA ASP A 4 -39.98 22.60 -4.42
C ASP A 4 -39.47 22.59 -5.87
N CYS A 5 -39.90 21.56 -6.60
CA CYS A 5 -39.59 21.37 -8.02
C CYS A 5 -40.15 22.49 -8.91
N GLU A 6 -41.28 23.11 -8.57
CA GLU A 6 -41.89 24.15 -9.39
C GLU A 6 -41.13 25.47 -9.29
N SER A 7 -40.76 25.86 -8.08
CA SER A 7 -39.87 27.00 -7.87
C SER A 7 -38.52 26.82 -8.58
N LEU A 8 -37.93 25.61 -8.52
CA LEU A 8 -36.67 25.31 -9.21
C LEU A 8 -36.81 25.41 -10.74
N ARG A 9 -37.93 24.94 -11.32
CA ARG A 9 -38.23 25.11 -12.75
C ARG A 9 -38.30 26.58 -13.15
N ARG A 10 -38.86 27.44 -12.31
CA ARG A 10 -38.93 28.89 -12.57
C ARG A 10 -37.54 29.53 -12.55
N LEU A 11 -36.68 29.13 -11.61
CA LEU A 11 -35.30 29.64 -11.50
C LEU A 11 -34.41 29.21 -12.68
N LEU A 12 -34.60 27.98 -13.17
CA LEU A 12 -33.85 27.40 -14.27
C LEU A 12 -34.36 27.82 -15.67
N GLY A 13 -35.10 28.92 -15.79
CA GLY A 13 -35.71 29.36 -17.06
C GLY A 13 -34.72 29.58 -18.21
N LYS A 14 -33.44 29.87 -17.90
CA LYS A 14 -32.36 30.07 -18.89
C LYS A 14 -31.59 28.79 -19.26
N TYR A 15 -31.88 27.66 -18.60
CA TYR A 15 -31.14 26.40 -18.81
C TYR A 15 -31.69 25.65 -20.03
N LYS A 16 -30.79 25.15 -20.88
CA LYS A 16 -31.17 24.49 -22.13
C LYS A 16 -31.91 23.18 -21.90
N PHE A 17 -31.53 22.43 -20.85
CA PHE A 17 -32.13 21.14 -20.49
C PHE A 17 -32.74 21.19 -19.08
N ARG A 18 -33.63 22.17 -18.88
CA ARG A 18 -34.27 22.45 -17.58
C ARG A 18 -34.89 21.22 -16.93
N ASP A 19 -35.74 20.49 -17.66
CA ASP A 19 -36.56 19.44 -17.05
C ASP A 19 -35.71 18.23 -16.62
N LEU A 20 -34.69 17.88 -17.42
CA LEU A 20 -33.67 16.88 -17.06
C LEU A 20 -32.86 17.31 -15.85
N THR A 21 -32.44 18.58 -15.80
CA THR A 21 -31.69 19.13 -14.66
C THR A 21 -32.51 19.06 -13.38
N VAL A 22 -33.80 19.40 -13.43
CA VAL A 22 -34.70 19.34 -12.26
C VAL A 22 -34.89 17.92 -11.76
N GLU A 23 -35.04 16.95 -12.66
CA GLU A 23 -35.19 15.54 -12.30
C GLU A 23 -33.94 14.98 -11.61
N GLU A 24 -32.75 15.30 -12.12
CA GLU A 24 -31.50 14.90 -11.49
C GLU A 24 -31.30 15.55 -10.12
N LEU A 25 -31.67 16.83 -9.98
CA LEU A 25 -31.56 17.55 -8.71
C LEU A 25 -32.56 17.04 -7.66
N LYS A 26 -33.75 16.59 -8.10
CA LYS A 26 -34.70 15.89 -7.23
C LYS A 26 -34.06 14.62 -6.65
N ASN A 27 -33.36 13.84 -7.49
CA ASN A 27 -32.64 12.65 -7.02
C ASN A 27 -31.52 13.00 -6.05
N VAL A 28 -30.76 14.07 -6.29
CA VAL A 28 -29.73 14.56 -5.34
C VAL A 28 -30.35 14.93 -4.00
N ASN A 29 -31.49 15.63 -3.99
CA ASN A 29 -32.15 16.03 -2.76
C ASN A 29 -32.64 14.84 -1.91
N VAL A 30 -32.97 13.70 -2.55
CA VAL A 30 -33.28 12.46 -1.83
C VAL A 30 -32.06 11.94 -1.07
N PHE A 31 -30.86 12.01 -1.66
CA PHE A 31 -29.63 11.56 -1.02
C PHE A 31 -29.02 12.58 -0.06
N PHE A 32 -29.22 13.88 -0.30
CA PHE A 32 -28.64 14.97 0.48
C PHE A 32 -29.69 16.05 0.80
N PRO A 33 -30.61 15.79 1.73
CA PRO A 33 -31.70 16.70 2.06
C PRO A 33 -31.24 18.01 2.71
N HIS A 34 -29.98 18.08 3.16
CA HIS A 34 -29.39 19.25 3.82
C HIS A 34 -28.78 20.27 2.84
N PHE A 35 -28.70 19.94 1.54
CA PHE A 35 -28.19 20.88 0.54
C PHE A 35 -29.23 21.96 0.25
N ARG A 36 -28.76 23.20 0.21
CA ARG A 36 -29.56 24.36 -0.17
C ARG A 36 -29.15 24.83 -1.56
N TYR A 37 -30.12 25.29 -2.33
CA TYR A 37 -29.85 25.85 -3.65
C TYR A 37 -30.17 27.35 -3.71
N SER A 38 -29.41 28.06 -4.53
CA SER A 38 -29.58 29.49 -4.83
C SER A 38 -29.14 29.78 -6.26
N MET A 39 -29.68 30.84 -6.87
CA MET A 39 -29.12 31.39 -8.10
C MET A 39 -28.10 32.46 -7.73
N ASP A 40 -26.84 32.24 -8.08
CA ASP A 40 -25.75 33.16 -7.77
C ASP A 40 -24.94 33.44 -9.05
N THR A 41 -24.24 34.57 -9.08
CA THR A 41 -23.37 34.90 -10.22
C THR A 41 -22.01 34.22 -10.06
N TYR A 42 -21.63 33.40 -11.04
CA TYR A 42 -20.31 32.77 -11.13
C TYR A 42 -19.42 33.55 -12.10
N VAL A 43 -18.19 33.83 -11.67
CA VAL A 43 -17.16 34.51 -12.49
C VAL A 43 -16.18 33.47 -13.02
N PHE A 44 -16.08 33.38 -14.35
CA PHE A 44 -15.15 32.47 -15.03
C PHE A 44 -13.73 33.05 -15.11
N LYS A 45 -12.76 32.20 -15.46
CA LYS A 45 -11.34 32.59 -15.58
C LYS A 45 -11.09 33.65 -16.66
N ASP A 46 -11.97 33.73 -17.67
CA ASP A 46 -11.95 34.73 -18.73
C ASP A 46 -12.64 36.05 -18.33
N SER A 47 -12.97 36.22 -17.04
CA SER A 47 -13.73 37.34 -16.48
C SER A 47 -15.19 37.44 -16.94
N SER A 48 -15.69 36.46 -17.70
CA SER A 48 -17.12 36.39 -18.02
C SER A 48 -17.93 36.02 -16.77
N GLN A 49 -19.19 36.47 -16.71
CA GLN A 49 -20.08 36.22 -15.59
C GLN A 49 -21.37 35.57 -16.07
N LYS A 50 -21.87 34.57 -15.33
CA LYS A 50 -23.20 34.00 -15.53
C LYS A 50 -23.89 33.73 -14.22
N ASP A 51 -25.20 33.94 -14.20
CA ASP A 51 -26.06 33.46 -13.13
C ASP A 51 -26.26 31.96 -13.30
N LEU A 52 -25.74 31.21 -12.34
CA LEU A 52 -25.77 29.75 -12.33
C LEU A 52 -26.43 29.27 -11.04
N LEU A 53 -27.06 28.11 -11.14
CA LEU A 53 -27.59 27.40 -10.00
C LEU A 53 -26.43 26.87 -9.14
N ASN A 54 -26.42 27.31 -7.90
CA ASN A 54 -25.47 26.97 -6.87
C ASN A 54 -26.14 26.04 -5.86
N PHE A 55 -25.50 24.91 -5.54
CA PHE A 55 -25.84 24.06 -4.42
C PHE A 55 -24.77 24.15 -3.35
N THR A 56 -25.12 24.59 -2.16
CA THR A 56 -24.22 24.64 -1.00
C THR A 56 -24.76 23.75 0.11
N GLY A 57 -23.91 22.91 0.68
CA GLY A 57 -24.28 22.02 1.76
C GLY A 57 -23.06 21.33 2.35
N THR A 58 -23.31 20.36 3.23
CA THR A 58 -22.25 19.55 3.83
C THR A 58 -22.39 18.10 3.40
N ILE A 59 -21.28 17.47 3.04
CA ILE A 59 -21.22 16.05 2.73
C ILE A 59 -20.63 15.31 3.94
N PRO A 60 -21.35 14.35 4.55
CA PRO A 60 -20.80 13.54 5.63
C PRO A 60 -19.79 12.55 5.06
N VAL A 61 -18.59 12.55 5.61
CA VAL A 61 -17.52 11.63 5.24
C VAL A 61 -17.02 10.91 6.47
N MET A 62 -17.07 9.59 6.43
CA MET A 62 -16.53 8.74 7.49
C MET A 62 -15.02 8.63 7.36
N TYR A 63 -14.30 8.91 8.45
CA TYR A 63 -12.85 8.75 8.52
C TYR A 63 -12.41 8.40 9.92
N GLN A 64 -11.64 7.31 10.03
CA GLN A 64 -11.16 6.77 11.31
C GLN A 64 -12.27 6.62 12.35
N GLY A 65 -13.46 6.19 11.92
CA GLY A 65 -14.64 6.00 12.78
C GLY A 65 -15.45 7.25 13.09
N ASN A 66 -15.00 8.45 12.70
CA ASN A 66 -15.70 9.72 12.91
C ASN A 66 -16.31 10.27 11.62
N THR A 67 -17.49 10.88 11.70
CA THR A 67 -18.14 11.53 10.55
C THR A 67 -17.77 13.01 10.48
N TYR A 68 -17.13 13.43 9.39
CA TYR A 68 -16.79 14.82 9.11
C TYR A 68 -17.74 15.41 8.07
N ASN A 69 -18.36 16.55 8.38
CA ASN A 69 -19.30 17.23 7.49
C ASN A 69 -18.56 18.27 6.65
N LEU A 70 -18.13 17.88 5.45
CA LEU A 70 -17.35 18.74 4.56
C LEU A 70 -18.24 19.77 3.86
N PRO A 71 -18.00 21.08 4.03
CA PRO A 71 -18.75 22.12 3.34
C PRO A 71 -18.33 22.21 1.86
N ILE A 72 -19.26 21.90 0.97
CA ILE A 72 -19.03 21.85 -0.47
C ILE A 72 -20.06 22.73 -1.19
N ARG A 73 -19.60 23.34 -2.27
CA ARG A 73 -20.37 24.15 -3.19
C ARG A 73 -20.26 23.61 -4.60
N PHE A 74 -21.40 23.44 -5.26
CA PHE A 74 -21.50 23.02 -6.66
C PHE A 74 -22.13 24.12 -7.49
N TRP A 75 -21.66 24.27 -8.71
CA TRP A 75 -22.24 25.14 -9.73
C TRP A 75 -22.66 24.29 -10.91
N ILE A 76 -23.94 24.34 -11.25
CA ILE A 76 -24.50 23.62 -12.40
C ILE A 76 -24.50 24.57 -13.59
N LEU A 77 -23.88 24.19 -14.70
CA LEU A 77 -23.83 25.00 -15.92
C LEU A 77 -25.19 24.95 -16.65
N ASP A 78 -25.51 26.00 -17.41
CA ASP A 78 -26.74 26.10 -18.23
C ASP A 78 -26.84 25.07 -19.36
N SER A 79 -25.73 24.40 -19.66
CA SER A 79 -25.58 23.30 -20.62
C SER A 79 -25.60 21.90 -19.97
N HIS A 80 -25.80 21.79 -18.65
CA HIS A 80 -26.06 20.51 -17.97
C HIS A 80 -27.22 19.76 -18.65
N PRO A 81 -27.17 18.43 -18.87
CA PRO A 81 -26.20 17.43 -18.39
C PRO A 81 -24.96 17.23 -19.28
N PHE A 82 -24.79 18.01 -20.34
CA PHE A 82 -23.67 17.81 -21.28
C PHE A 82 -22.36 18.43 -20.80
N ALA A 83 -22.44 19.43 -19.92
CA ALA A 83 -21.28 19.99 -19.24
C ALA A 83 -21.23 19.52 -17.77
N PRO A 84 -20.05 19.17 -17.26
CA PRO A 84 -19.88 18.75 -15.88
C PRO A 84 -20.12 19.92 -14.90
N PRO A 85 -20.61 19.65 -13.68
CA PRO A 85 -20.71 20.66 -12.64
C PRO A 85 -19.34 21.14 -12.17
N ILE A 86 -19.25 22.39 -11.72
CA ILE A 86 -18.02 22.97 -11.13
C ILE A 86 -18.12 22.86 -9.62
N CYS A 87 -17.06 22.37 -8.97
CA CYS A 87 -17.10 21.99 -7.56
C CYS A 87 -16.03 22.74 -6.77
N PHE A 88 -16.41 23.24 -5.59
CA PHE A 88 -15.53 23.98 -4.69
C PHE A 88 -15.70 23.49 -3.26
N LEU A 89 -14.58 23.39 -2.54
CA LEU A 89 -14.56 23.34 -1.09
C LEU A 89 -14.79 24.75 -0.56
N LYS A 90 -15.75 24.89 0.35
CA LYS A 90 -16.06 26.17 0.99
C LYS A 90 -15.68 26.10 2.46
N PRO A 91 -14.40 26.37 2.83
CA PRO A 91 -13.96 26.28 4.21
C PRO A 91 -14.81 27.17 5.13
N THR A 92 -15.08 26.69 6.33
CA THR A 92 -15.56 27.54 7.45
C THR A 92 -14.43 28.41 8.01
N ALA A 93 -14.72 29.31 8.95
CA ALA A 93 -13.70 30.20 9.53
C ALA A 93 -12.51 29.45 10.16
N ASN A 94 -12.73 28.22 10.63
CA ASN A 94 -11.72 27.37 11.27
C ASN A 94 -11.14 26.34 10.29
N MET A 95 -11.24 26.59 8.99
CA MET A 95 -10.87 25.66 7.94
C MET A 95 -9.94 26.37 6.95
N GLY A 96 -8.79 25.77 6.65
CA GLY A 96 -7.92 26.18 5.56
C GLY A 96 -8.25 25.45 4.25
N ILE A 97 -7.67 25.92 3.16
CA ILE A 97 -7.49 25.10 1.95
C ILE A 97 -5.98 24.93 1.78
N SER A 98 -5.48 23.70 1.74
CA SER A 98 -4.15 23.40 1.22
C SER A 98 -4.27 23.11 -0.27
N VAL A 99 -3.17 23.13 -1.01
CA VAL A 99 -3.19 22.93 -2.47
C VAL A 99 -2.69 21.52 -2.76
N GLY A 100 -3.39 20.79 -3.62
CA GLY A 100 -3.04 19.42 -3.97
C GLY A 100 -3.25 19.12 -5.45
N LYS A 101 -2.95 17.89 -5.85
CA LYS A 101 -3.11 17.41 -7.24
C LYS A 101 -4.52 17.62 -7.80
N HIS A 102 -5.52 17.60 -6.93
CA HIS A 102 -6.94 17.62 -7.30
C HIS A 102 -7.69 18.82 -6.72
N VAL A 103 -7.03 19.73 -6.00
CA VAL A 103 -7.68 20.91 -5.41
C VAL A 103 -6.73 22.10 -5.50
N ASP A 104 -7.18 23.21 -6.08
CA ASP A 104 -6.38 24.43 -6.17
C ASP A 104 -6.51 25.33 -4.93
N ALA A 105 -5.72 26.41 -4.89
CA ALA A 105 -5.71 27.39 -3.78
C ALA A 105 -7.05 28.09 -3.56
N GLN A 106 -7.95 28.09 -4.55
CA GLN A 106 -9.29 28.65 -4.44
C GLN A 106 -10.32 27.59 -3.97
N GLY A 107 -9.85 26.37 -3.66
CA GLY A 107 -10.69 25.26 -3.23
C GLY A 107 -11.41 24.57 -4.38
N ARG A 108 -11.10 24.86 -5.65
CA ARG A 108 -11.74 24.21 -6.78
C ARG A 108 -11.25 22.78 -6.91
N ILE A 109 -12.19 21.85 -7.07
CA ILE A 109 -11.91 20.41 -7.13
C ILE A 109 -11.79 19.96 -8.60
N TYR A 110 -10.72 19.23 -8.91
CA TYR A 110 -10.42 18.64 -10.21
C TYR A 110 -10.36 17.11 -10.08
N LEU A 111 -11.44 16.43 -10.46
CA LEU A 111 -11.49 14.96 -10.48
C LEU A 111 -11.26 14.44 -11.90
N PRO A 112 -10.54 13.32 -12.09
CA PRO A 112 -10.38 12.69 -13.41
C PRO A 112 -11.73 12.40 -14.09
N TYR A 113 -12.76 12.09 -13.30
CA TYR A 113 -14.13 11.87 -13.80
C TYR A 113 -14.81 13.13 -14.33
N LEU A 114 -14.48 14.32 -13.80
CA LEU A 114 -14.98 15.60 -14.34
C LEU A 114 -14.32 15.94 -15.69
N GLN A 115 -13.11 15.44 -15.94
CA GLN A 115 -12.40 15.63 -17.22
C GLN A 115 -12.97 14.72 -18.32
N ASN A 116 -13.37 13.50 -17.97
CA ASN A 116 -13.99 12.53 -18.88
C ASN A 116 -15.51 12.43 -18.66
N TRP A 117 -16.18 13.58 -18.59
CA TRP A 117 -17.61 13.66 -18.30
C TRP A 117 -18.45 12.98 -19.39
N SER A 118 -19.39 12.12 -18.98
CA SER A 118 -20.33 11.46 -19.88
C SER A 118 -21.75 11.73 -19.42
N HIS A 119 -22.49 12.49 -20.23
CA HIS A 119 -23.88 12.91 -20.01
C HIS A 119 -24.89 11.75 -19.87
N VAL A 120 -24.48 10.53 -20.21
CA VAL A 120 -25.26 9.30 -20.03
C VAL A 120 -25.32 8.90 -18.54
N ARG A 121 -24.47 9.49 -17.68
CA ARG A 121 -24.39 9.18 -16.25
C ARG A 121 -25.02 10.30 -15.41
N PRO A 122 -25.99 9.99 -14.53
CA PRO A 122 -26.69 11.01 -13.75
C PRO A 122 -25.79 11.71 -12.72
N ILE A 123 -26.14 12.94 -12.34
CA ILE A 123 -25.50 13.69 -11.24
C ILE A 123 -25.41 12.85 -9.95
N SER A 124 -26.36 11.96 -9.68
CA SER A 124 -26.33 11.10 -8.49
C SER A 124 -25.09 10.19 -8.44
N ILE A 125 -24.59 9.72 -9.59
CA ILE A 125 -23.33 8.98 -9.70
C ILE A 125 -22.15 9.93 -9.47
N PHE A 126 -22.24 11.16 -9.94
CA PHE A 126 -21.25 12.19 -9.65
C PHE A 126 -21.12 12.43 -8.13
N PHE A 127 -22.23 12.65 -7.41
CA PHE A 127 -22.20 12.80 -5.95
C PHE A 127 -21.68 11.56 -5.21
N LYS A 128 -22.01 10.35 -5.66
CA LYS A 128 -21.46 9.10 -5.10
C LYS A 128 -19.96 8.99 -5.33
N ASN A 129 -19.47 9.36 -6.50
CA ASN A 129 -18.04 9.35 -6.79
C ASN A 129 -17.29 10.46 -6.06
N VAL A 130 -17.91 11.63 -5.90
CA VAL A 130 -17.43 12.70 -5.03
C VAL A 130 -17.34 12.18 -3.60
N LEU A 131 -18.40 11.59 -3.04
CA LEU A 131 -18.40 10.95 -1.72
C LEU A 131 -17.30 9.89 -1.58
N LEU A 132 -17.19 8.96 -2.54
CA LEU A 132 -16.18 7.91 -2.55
C LEU A 132 -14.78 8.52 -2.57
N TYR A 133 -14.54 9.49 -3.46
CA TYR A 133 -13.28 10.22 -3.53
C TYR A 133 -12.97 10.94 -2.21
N PHE A 134 -13.93 11.69 -1.66
CA PHE A 134 -13.76 12.39 -0.39
C PHE A 134 -13.55 11.40 0.77
N SER A 135 -14.14 10.20 0.75
CA SER A 135 -13.93 9.15 1.76
C SER A 135 -12.59 8.43 1.64
N GLU A 136 -12.11 8.22 0.42
CA GLU A 136 -10.87 7.50 0.12
C GLU A 136 -9.64 8.41 0.25
N TYR A 137 -9.82 9.71 0.01
CA TYR A 137 -8.77 10.73 0.09
C TYR A 137 -8.98 11.72 1.25
N LEU A 138 -9.84 11.43 2.23
CA LEU A 138 -10.10 12.36 3.34
C LEU A 138 -8.82 12.73 4.12
N SER A 139 -7.83 11.85 4.16
CA SER A 139 -6.50 12.15 4.73
C SER A 139 -5.87 13.40 4.10
N LEU A 140 -6.03 13.59 2.79
CA LEU A 140 -5.56 14.78 2.09
C LEU A 140 -6.46 15.98 2.40
N ILE A 141 -7.79 15.82 2.45
CA ILE A 141 -8.72 16.93 2.67
C ILE A 141 -8.68 17.45 4.12
N LEU A 142 -8.47 16.60 5.12
CA LEU A 142 -8.27 17.03 6.51
C LEU A 142 -6.92 17.73 6.72
N MET A 143 -5.85 17.31 6.02
CA MET A 143 -4.58 18.06 5.96
C MET A 143 -4.75 19.47 5.39
N MET A 144 -5.85 19.73 4.68
CA MET A 144 -6.08 21.00 3.99
C MET A 144 -6.77 22.02 4.93
N LEU A 145 -7.45 21.57 5.98
CA LEU A 145 -8.23 22.41 6.90
C LEU A 145 -7.39 22.86 8.11
N LYS A 146 -6.61 23.93 7.92
CA LYS A 146 -5.66 24.52 8.91
C LYS A 146 -6.16 24.85 10.33
N GLY A 147 -7.45 24.79 10.67
CA GLY A 147 -7.93 25.13 12.01
C GLY A 147 -8.22 23.93 12.93
N VAL A 148 -7.98 22.70 12.46
CA VAL A 148 -7.98 21.50 13.32
C VAL A 148 -6.56 21.18 13.85
N SER A 149 -5.55 21.95 13.38
CA SER A 149 -4.13 21.67 13.59
C SER A 149 -3.68 21.68 15.05
N GLU A 150 -4.08 22.63 15.90
CA GLU A 150 -3.39 22.80 17.20
C GLU A 150 -3.70 21.72 18.25
N THR A 151 -4.87 21.09 18.22
CA THR A 151 -5.20 19.97 19.15
C THR A 151 -4.85 18.59 18.60
N PHE A 152 -4.52 18.45 17.31
CA PHE A 152 -4.28 17.16 16.67
C PHE A 152 -2.81 16.74 16.58
N TYR A 153 -1.84 17.66 16.70
CA TYR A 153 -0.41 17.32 16.59
C TYR A 153 0.08 16.32 17.64
N LEU A 154 -0.64 16.15 18.75
CA LEU A 154 -0.25 15.25 19.83
C LEU A 154 -1.01 13.91 19.84
N ALA A 155 -2.00 13.67 18.98
CA ALA A 155 -2.98 12.61 19.23
C ALA A 155 -3.09 11.46 18.21
N ASN A 156 -2.81 11.61 16.91
CA ASN A 156 -3.16 10.52 15.96
C ASN A 156 -2.19 10.35 14.78
N HIS A 157 -1.06 9.68 15.06
CA HIS A 157 -0.44 8.79 14.08
C HIS A 157 -1.13 7.41 14.21
N GLU A 158 -1.65 6.88 13.09
CA GLU A 158 -2.16 5.51 12.79
C GLU A 158 -3.52 5.57 12.04
N ASN A 159 -3.79 4.96 10.88
CA ASN A 159 -3.07 3.98 10.05
C ASN A 159 -3.67 3.97 8.61
N LYS A 160 -3.03 4.60 7.62
CA LYS A 160 -2.86 3.92 6.32
C LYS A 160 -1.57 3.15 6.52
N THR A 161 -1.66 1.84 6.71
CA THR A 161 -0.48 1.03 7.01
C THR A 161 0.41 1.02 5.78
N ILE A 162 1.40 1.90 5.72
CA ILE A 162 2.41 1.91 4.66
C ILE A 162 3.03 0.51 4.65
N ASN A 163 3.03 -0.16 3.50
CA ASN A 163 3.71 -1.43 3.33
C ASN A 163 5.21 -1.17 3.27
N LYS A 164 5.79 -0.90 4.44
CA LYS A 164 7.21 -0.66 4.58
C LYS A 164 7.93 -1.99 4.81
N ILE A 165 8.95 -2.25 4.00
CA ILE A 165 9.82 -3.42 4.13
C ILE A 165 11.24 -2.95 4.36
N THR A 166 11.93 -3.56 5.31
CA THR A 166 13.36 -3.32 5.53
C THR A 166 14.15 -4.58 5.20
N VAL A 167 15.21 -4.43 4.41
CA VAL A 167 16.21 -5.45 4.14
C VAL A 167 17.49 -5.09 4.89
N VAL A 168 17.97 -6.00 5.71
CA VAL A 168 19.18 -5.83 6.52
C VAL A 168 20.32 -6.58 5.85
N GLY A 169 21.32 -5.83 5.39
CA GLY A 169 22.53 -6.31 4.73
C GLY A 169 22.64 -5.89 3.27
N GLY A 170 23.69 -5.13 2.91
CA GLY A 170 24.03 -4.75 1.53
C GLY A 170 24.82 -5.82 0.75
N GLY A 171 24.68 -7.10 1.10
CA GLY A 171 25.32 -8.20 0.36
C GLY A 171 24.56 -8.56 -0.92
N GLU A 172 25.09 -9.51 -1.69
CA GLU A 172 24.47 -9.99 -2.94
C GLU A 172 23.01 -10.42 -2.74
N LEU A 173 22.74 -11.18 -1.68
CA LEU A 173 21.39 -11.61 -1.33
C LEU A 173 20.48 -10.43 -0.98
N GLY A 174 20.97 -9.44 -0.23
CA GLY A 174 20.21 -8.26 0.16
C GLY A 174 19.88 -7.34 -1.03
N ILE A 175 20.84 -7.14 -1.94
CA ILE A 175 20.63 -6.41 -3.19
C ILE A 175 19.63 -7.13 -4.08
N ALA A 176 19.79 -8.44 -4.27
CA ALA A 176 18.84 -9.25 -5.05
C ALA A 176 17.42 -9.20 -4.47
N CYS A 177 17.28 -9.29 -3.15
CA CYS A 177 16.00 -9.11 -2.47
C CYS A 177 15.42 -7.72 -2.72
N THR A 178 16.23 -6.67 -2.57
CA THR A 178 15.81 -5.28 -2.74
C THR A 178 15.30 -5.04 -4.17
N LEU A 179 16.04 -5.48 -5.18
CA LEU A 179 15.63 -5.40 -6.59
C LEU A 179 14.37 -6.20 -6.87
N ALA A 180 14.25 -7.43 -6.37
CA ALA A 180 13.09 -8.27 -6.60
C ALA A 180 11.81 -7.68 -5.96
N ILE A 181 11.92 -7.12 -4.75
CA ILE A 181 10.81 -6.46 -4.06
C ILE A 181 10.40 -5.19 -4.80
N SER A 182 11.39 -4.38 -5.21
CA SER A 182 11.15 -3.16 -6.00
C SER A 182 10.49 -3.47 -7.33
N ALA A 183 10.98 -4.47 -8.07
CA ALA A 183 10.45 -4.86 -9.38
C ALA A 183 9.01 -5.41 -9.30
N LYS A 184 8.67 -6.11 -8.20
CA LYS A 184 7.31 -6.60 -7.95
C LYS A 184 6.34 -5.52 -7.48
N GLY A 185 6.82 -4.35 -7.06
CA GLY A 185 5.97 -3.24 -6.61
C GLY A 185 5.12 -3.56 -5.37
N ILE A 186 5.57 -4.48 -4.51
CA ILE A 186 4.81 -4.95 -3.34
C ILE A 186 4.95 -4.06 -2.10
N ALA A 187 5.97 -3.20 -2.07
CA ALA A 187 6.27 -2.30 -0.96
C ALA A 187 6.00 -0.84 -1.34
N ASP A 188 5.33 -0.10 -0.47
CA ASP A 188 5.14 1.34 -0.62
C ASP A 188 6.43 2.10 -0.27
N ARG A 189 7.26 1.52 0.61
CA ARG A 189 8.58 2.02 0.98
C ARG A 189 9.50 0.85 1.28
N LEU A 190 10.67 0.85 0.67
CA LEU A 190 11.69 -0.17 0.86
C LEU A 190 12.94 0.48 1.45
N VAL A 191 13.47 -0.09 2.51
CA VAL A 191 14.69 0.39 3.15
C VAL A 191 15.75 -0.69 3.07
N LEU A 192 16.91 -0.37 2.50
CA LEU A 192 18.09 -1.22 2.53
C LEU A 192 19.05 -0.69 3.60
N LEU A 193 19.25 -1.48 4.65
CA LEU A 193 20.24 -1.20 5.69
C LEU A 193 21.58 -1.82 5.31
N ASP A 194 22.50 -0.99 4.85
CA ASP A 194 23.87 -1.43 4.57
C ASP A 194 24.77 -1.20 5.79
N LEU A 195 25.00 -2.27 6.53
CA LEU A 195 25.85 -2.30 7.71
C LEU A 195 27.31 -2.63 7.39
N SER A 196 27.68 -2.71 6.10
CA SER A 196 29.06 -2.98 5.74
C SER A 196 29.94 -1.73 5.85
N GLU A 197 31.10 -1.90 6.47
CA GLU A 197 32.13 -0.86 6.64
C GLU A 197 32.82 -0.49 5.31
N GLY A 198 32.66 -1.34 4.28
CA GLY A 198 33.29 -1.17 2.97
C GLY A 198 32.30 -0.83 1.87
N THR A 199 32.79 -0.16 0.84
CA THR A 199 31.99 0.24 -0.32
C THR A 199 31.70 -0.96 -1.22
N LYS A 200 30.60 -1.69 -0.98
CA LYS A 200 30.16 -2.76 -1.87
C LYS A 200 29.52 -2.14 -3.11
N GLY A 201 30.11 -2.36 -4.29
CA GLY A 201 29.66 -1.78 -5.56
C GLY A 201 28.16 -1.92 -5.81
N GLY A 202 27.55 -3.05 -5.43
CA GLY A 202 26.13 -3.26 -5.65
C GLY A 202 25.17 -2.34 -4.86
N THR A 203 25.61 -1.75 -3.73
CA THR A 203 24.80 -0.72 -3.03
C THR A 203 24.92 0.64 -3.71
N MET A 204 26.11 0.96 -4.24
CA MET A 204 26.32 2.15 -5.07
C MET A 204 25.50 2.07 -6.35
N ASP A 205 25.44 0.90 -6.97
CA ASP A 205 24.64 0.69 -8.18
C ASP A 205 23.15 0.94 -7.91
N LEU A 206 22.63 0.49 -6.76
CA LEU A 206 21.25 0.78 -6.35
C LEU A 206 20.99 2.28 -6.16
N ASP A 207 21.96 3.00 -5.59
CA ASP A 207 21.87 4.45 -5.40
C ASP A 207 21.90 5.19 -6.76
N ILE A 208 22.78 4.74 -7.68
CA ILE A 208 22.88 5.25 -9.05
C ILE A 208 21.58 5.00 -9.82
N PHE A 209 20.96 3.82 -9.66
CA PHE A 209 19.68 3.51 -10.30
C PHE A 209 18.53 4.36 -9.76
N ASN A 210 18.66 4.95 -8.56
CA ASN A 210 17.68 5.82 -7.93
C ASN A 210 16.26 5.24 -8.01
N LEU A 211 16.12 4.01 -7.52
CA LEU A 211 14.87 3.26 -7.62
C LEU A 211 13.74 3.96 -6.85
N PRO A 212 12.52 4.02 -7.41
CA PRO A 212 11.41 4.68 -6.74
C PRO A 212 11.08 3.96 -5.43
N ASN A 213 10.86 4.74 -4.37
CA ASN A 213 10.48 4.26 -3.03
C ASN A 213 11.55 3.40 -2.32
N VAL A 214 12.79 3.37 -2.79
CA VAL A 214 13.92 2.69 -2.13
C VAL A 214 14.78 3.72 -1.40
N GLU A 215 15.11 3.44 -0.15
CA GLU A 215 15.99 4.25 0.69
C GLU A 215 17.16 3.40 1.16
N ILE A 216 18.39 3.84 0.89
CA ILE A 216 19.61 3.19 1.36
C ILE A 216 20.10 3.95 2.58
N SER A 217 20.23 3.27 3.72
CA SER A 217 20.68 3.91 4.96
C SER A 217 21.66 3.02 5.71
N LYS A 218 22.55 3.64 6.47
CA LYS A 218 23.40 2.96 7.46
C LYS A 218 22.82 3.03 8.88
N ASP A 219 21.86 3.93 9.10
CA ASP A 219 21.22 4.11 10.40
C ASP A 219 20.04 3.15 10.56
N LEU A 220 20.07 2.38 11.65
CA LEU A 220 19.02 1.45 12.03
C LEU A 220 17.67 2.13 12.25
N SER A 221 17.65 3.43 12.60
CA SER A 221 16.41 4.20 12.78
C SER A 221 15.55 4.25 11.51
N ALA A 222 16.18 4.15 10.33
CA ALA A 222 15.48 4.12 9.05
C ALA A 222 14.56 2.89 8.92
N SER A 223 14.74 1.84 9.74
CA SER A 223 13.86 0.67 9.78
C SER A 223 12.55 0.88 10.54
N ALA A 224 12.31 2.04 11.16
CA ALA A 224 11.15 2.25 12.02
C ALA A 224 9.81 2.03 11.31
N HIS A 225 8.88 1.37 12.00
CA HIS A 225 7.53 1.06 11.51
C HIS A 225 7.49 0.19 10.24
N SER A 226 8.45 -0.72 10.08
CA SER A 226 8.42 -1.73 9.02
C SER A 226 7.42 -2.84 9.33
N LYS A 227 6.71 -3.34 8.32
CA LYS A 227 5.84 -4.51 8.44
C LYS A 227 6.62 -5.81 8.35
N VAL A 228 7.69 -5.82 7.55
CA VAL A 228 8.57 -6.97 7.37
C VAL A 228 10.01 -6.49 7.46
N VAL A 229 10.82 -7.19 8.25
CA VAL A 229 12.26 -6.97 8.36
C VAL A 229 12.96 -8.25 7.91
N ILE A 230 13.76 -8.17 6.85
CA ILE A 230 14.43 -9.31 6.22
C ILE A 230 15.90 -9.29 6.61
N PHE A 231 16.39 -10.33 7.28
CA PHE A 231 17.80 -10.46 7.64
C PHE A 231 18.56 -11.25 6.58
N THR A 232 19.53 -10.60 5.95
CA THR A 232 20.43 -11.19 4.93
C THR A 232 21.91 -11.05 5.28
N VAL A 233 22.20 -10.61 6.51
CA VAL A 233 23.57 -10.39 7.00
C VAL A 233 24.23 -11.69 7.43
N ASN A 234 25.45 -11.93 6.96
CA ASN A 234 26.32 -13.02 7.38
C ASN A 234 27.74 -12.49 7.54
N SER A 235 28.40 -12.87 8.63
CA SER A 235 29.83 -12.67 8.88
C SER A 235 30.58 -13.92 8.48
N LEU A 236 31.15 -13.90 7.27
CA LEU A 236 32.02 -14.95 6.76
C LEU A 236 33.50 -14.57 6.90
N GLY A 237 33.87 -13.88 8.00
CA GLY A 237 35.23 -13.36 8.22
C GLY A 237 36.32 -14.45 8.20
N SER A 238 37.55 -14.10 8.59
CA SER A 238 38.71 -15.00 8.63
C SER A 238 38.64 -16.13 9.69
N SER A 239 37.43 -16.58 10.02
CA SER A 239 37.14 -17.62 10.99
C SER A 239 37.53 -18.99 10.44
N GLN A 240 38.20 -19.80 11.25
CA GLN A 240 38.72 -21.10 10.83
C GLN A 240 37.74 -22.25 11.06
N SER A 241 36.77 -22.11 11.97
CA SER A 241 35.79 -23.17 12.28
C SER A 241 34.34 -22.73 12.02
N TYR A 242 33.46 -23.71 11.76
CA TYR A 242 32.02 -23.51 11.61
C TYR A 242 31.40 -22.84 12.85
N LEU A 243 31.82 -23.24 14.05
CA LEU A 243 31.33 -22.66 15.30
C LEU A 243 31.69 -21.18 15.44
N ASP A 244 32.89 -20.78 15.01
CA ASP A 244 33.31 -19.38 15.05
C ASP A 244 32.47 -18.51 14.09
N VAL A 245 32.10 -19.05 12.93
CA VAL A 245 31.21 -18.38 11.97
C VAL A 245 29.81 -18.19 12.58
N VAL A 246 29.25 -19.24 13.17
CA VAL A 246 27.95 -19.16 13.85
C VAL A 246 28.00 -18.17 15.01
N GLN A 247 29.04 -18.22 15.84
CA GLN A 247 29.20 -17.31 16.97
C GLN A 247 29.31 -15.85 16.51
N SER A 248 30.08 -15.58 15.46
CA SER A 248 30.19 -14.23 14.88
C SER A 248 28.83 -13.72 14.37
N ASN A 249 28.03 -14.58 13.72
CA ASN A 249 26.68 -14.23 13.28
C ASN A 249 25.75 -13.96 14.47
N VAL A 250 25.82 -14.78 15.52
CA VAL A 250 25.04 -14.59 16.75
C VAL A 250 25.37 -13.26 17.41
N ASP A 251 26.65 -12.88 17.49
CA ASP A 251 27.08 -11.63 18.10
C ASP A 251 26.58 -10.42 17.29
N MET A 252 26.60 -10.51 15.96
CA MET A 252 25.99 -9.50 15.09
C MET A 252 24.48 -9.39 15.31
N PHE A 253 23.77 -10.51 15.39
CA PHE A 253 22.33 -10.53 15.65
C PHE A 253 22.00 -9.99 17.04
N ARG A 254 22.85 -10.21 18.04
CA ARG A 254 22.69 -9.66 19.40
C ARG A 254 22.69 -8.13 19.39
N ALA A 255 23.45 -7.51 18.50
CA ALA A 255 23.45 -6.05 18.32
C ALA A 255 22.25 -5.55 17.51
N LEU A 256 21.85 -6.28 16.46
CA LEU A 256 20.86 -5.80 15.49
C LEU A 256 19.41 -6.11 15.87
N VAL A 257 19.12 -7.35 16.26
CA VAL A 257 17.75 -7.83 16.43
C VAL A 257 16.97 -7.06 17.50
N PRO A 258 17.52 -6.79 18.71
CA PRO A 258 16.78 -6.03 19.72
C PRO A 258 16.46 -4.59 19.28
N VAL A 259 17.42 -3.94 18.59
CA VAL A 259 17.26 -2.55 18.13
C VAL A 259 16.22 -2.47 17.01
N LEU A 260 16.28 -3.37 16.03
CA LEU A 260 15.31 -3.42 14.93
C LEU A 260 13.91 -3.84 15.43
N GLY A 261 13.85 -4.75 16.40
CA GLY A 261 12.61 -5.13 17.08
C GLY A 261 11.99 -3.96 17.85
N HIS A 262 12.82 -3.11 18.49
CA HIS A 262 12.35 -1.91 19.18
C HIS A 262 11.74 -0.88 18.23
N TYR A 263 12.37 -0.64 17.07
CA TYR A 263 11.87 0.28 16.05
C TYR A 263 10.63 -0.25 15.30
N SER A 264 10.43 -1.56 15.27
CA SER A 264 9.35 -2.23 14.51
C SER A 264 8.71 -3.39 15.29
N GLN A 265 8.04 -3.05 16.41
CA GLN A 265 7.48 -3.99 17.39
C GLN A 265 6.38 -4.92 16.85
N HIS A 266 5.75 -4.57 15.72
CA HIS A 266 4.68 -5.33 15.09
C HIS A 266 5.07 -5.96 13.76
N SER A 267 6.37 -6.04 13.48
CA SER A 267 6.90 -6.57 12.22
C SER A 267 6.97 -8.11 12.22
N VAL A 268 6.94 -8.68 11.02
CA VAL A 268 7.39 -10.05 10.78
C VAL A 268 8.89 -10.02 10.46
N LEU A 269 9.67 -10.76 11.23
CA LEU A 269 11.10 -10.96 11.03
C LEU A 269 11.32 -12.17 10.13
N LEU A 270 11.81 -11.93 8.92
CA LEU A 270 12.13 -12.96 7.94
C LEU A 270 13.64 -13.19 7.90
N VAL A 271 14.09 -14.40 8.23
CA VAL A 271 15.52 -14.72 8.37
C VAL A 271 16.00 -15.53 7.17
N ALA A 272 16.94 -14.96 6.43
CA ALA A 272 17.65 -15.60 5.32
C ALA A 272 19.16 -15.78 5.58
N SER A 273 19.66 -15.21 6.68
CA SER A 273 21.02 -15.42 7.18
C SER A 273 21.27 -16.89 7.54
N GLN A 274 22.47 -17.39 7.24
CA GLN A 274 22.83 -18.79 7.40
C GLN A 274 23.67 -19.01 8.67
N PRO A 275 23.59 -20.19 9.29
CA PRO A 275 22.63 -21.28 9.04
C PRO A 275 21.20 -20.89 9.47
N VAL A 276 20.23 -21.03 8.57
CA VAL A 276 18.92 -20.36 8.69
C VAL A 276 18.14 -20.83 9.92
N GLU A 277 18.22 -22.10 10.27
CA GLU A 277 17.51 -22.71 11.40
C GLU A 277 18.01 -22.12 12.72
N ILE A 278 19.33 -22.10 12.90
CA ILE A 278 19.98 -21.55 14.11
C ILE A 278 19.74 -20.06 14.18
N MET A 279 19.93 -19.33 13.07
CA MET A 279 19.76 -17.88 13.05
C MET A 279 18.30 -17.46 13.26
N THR A 280 17.34 -18.27 12.81
CA THR A 280 15.91 -18.05 13.09
C THR A 280 15.61 -18.23 14.58
N TYR A 281 16.14 -19.30 15.18
CA TYR A 281 16.00 -19.52 16.62
C TYR A 281 16.62 -18.38 17.44
N VAL A 282 17.83 -17.95 17.08
CA VAL A 282 18.54 -16.84 17.71
C VAL A 282 17.73 -15.54 17.57
N THR A 283 17.19 -15.27 16.39
CA THR A 283 16.33 -14.10 16.15
C THR A 283 15.09 -14.12 17.03
N TRP A 284 14.43 -15.28 17.16
CA TRP A 284 13.27 -15.43 18.03
C TRP A 284 13.62 -15.16 19.50
N LYS A 285 14.73 -15.73 19.99
CA LYS A 285 15.17 -15.52 21.37
C LYS A 285 15.59 -14.08 21.66
N LEU A 286 16.25 -13.41 20.72
CA LEU A 286 16.73 -12.03 20.91
C LEU A 286 15.65 -10.97 20.70
N SER A 287 14.67 -11.21 19.82
CA SER A 287 13.58 -10.26 19.55
C SER A 287 12.50 -10.27 20.63
N ALA A 288 12.34 -11.40 21.35
CA ALA A 288 11.21 -11.67 22.24
C ALA A 288 9.84 -11.58 21.54
N PHE A 289 9.81 -11.75 20.21
CA PHE A 289 8.57 -11.74 19.43
C PHE A 289 7.82 -13.06 19.58
N PRO A 290 6.49 -13.07 19.37
CA PRO A 290 5.73 -14.31 19.31
C PRO A 290 6.19 -15.15 18.10
N ILE A 291 6.11 -16.47 18.25
CA ILE A 291 6.66 -17.43 17.28
C ILE A 291 6.10 -17.26 15.85
N ASN A 292 4.87 -16.76 15.71
CA ASN A 292 4.22 -16.51 14.43
C ASN A 292 4.76 -15.28 13.68
N GLN A 293 5.65 -14.49 14.30
CA GLN A 293 6.27 -13.31 13.70
C GLN A 293 7.73 -13.52 13.34
N VAL A 294 8.33 -14.68 13.62
CA VAL A 294 9.73 -14.97 13.27
C VAL A 294 9.77 -16.18 12.36
N ILE A 295 10.15 -15.95 11.10
CA ILE A 295 10.05 -16.94 10.02
C ILE A 295 11.43 -17.09 9.39
N GLY A 296 11.96 -18.30 9.37
CA GLY A 296 13.13 -18.65 8.54
C GLY A 296 12.69 -19.00 7.12
N ILE A 297 13.49 -18.64 6.11
CA ILE A 297 13.18 -19.02 4.72
C ILE A 297 13.28 -20.54 4.48
N GLY A 298 14.07 -21.23 5.30
CA GLY A 298 14.31 -22.67 5.28
C GLY A 298 14.51 -23.25 3.87
N CYS A 299 13.89 -24.41 3.64
CA CYS A 299 13.98 -25.16 2.39
C CYS A 299 13.02 -24.69 1.28
N ASN A 300 12.50 -23.46 1.34
CA ASN A 300 11.59 -22.94 0.30
C ASN A 300 12.25 -22.92 -1.09
N LEU A 301 13.50 -22.42 -1.16
CA LEU A 301 14.26 -22.41 -2.41
C LEU A 301 14.61 -23.84 -2.87
N ASP A 302 14.92 -24.74 -1.94
CA ASP A 302 15.25 -26.13 -2.26
C ASP A 302 14.05 -26.90 -2.81
N SER A 303 12.85 -26.65 -2.27
CA SER A 303 11.59 -27.18 -2.80
C SER A 303 11.36 -26.73 -4.25
N GLN A 304 11.56 -25.44 -4.54
CA GLN A 304 11.44 -24.90 -5.89
C GLN A 304 12.50 -25.46 -6.85
N ARG A 305 13.74 -25.65 -6.38
CA ARG A 305 14.81 -26.29 -7.17
C ARG A 305 14.49 -27.74 -7.51
N LEU A 306 14.00 -28.51 -6.54
CA LEU A 306 13.61 -29.90 -6.77
C LEU A 306 12.43 -29.99 -7.75
N GLN A 307 11.42 -29.14 -7.58
CA GLN A 307 10.28 -29.04 -8.51
C GLN A 307 10.74 -28.69 -9.94
N TYR A 308 11.68 -27.77 -10.08
CA TYR A 308 12.28 -27.40 -11.37
C TYR A 308 12.99 -28.58 -12.03
N ILE A 309 13.82 -29.33 -11.28
CA ILE A 309 14.54 -30.51 -11.81
C ILE A 309 13.55 -31.57 -12.29
N ILE A 310 12.52 -31.87 -11.50
CA ILE A 310 11.51 -32.88 -11.84
C ILE A 310 10.74 -32.49 -13.11
N THR A 311 10.35 -31.22 -13.21
CA THR A 311 9.51 -30.75 -14.32
C THR A 311 10.33 -30.58 -15.61
N ASN A 312 11.51 -29.96 -15.53
CA ASN A 312 12.25 -29.50 -16.71
C ASN A 312 13.36 -30.46 -17.14
N VAL A 313 14.06 -31.09 -16.20
CA VAL A 313 15.17 -31.99 -16.50
C VAL A 313 14.64 -33.39 -16.77
N LEU A 314 13.78 -33.91 -15.88
CA LEU A 314 13.23 -35.26 -16.02
C LEU A 314 12.02 -35.32 -16.96
N LYS A 315 11.50 -34.16 -17.40
CA LYS A 315 10.29 -34.03 -18.25
C LYS A 315 9.11 -34.87 -17.74
N ALA A 316 9.05 -35.12 -16.43
CA ALA A 316 7.96 -35.86 -15.85
C ALA A 316 6.71 -34.97 -15.91
N GLN A 317 5.62 -35.49 -16.47
CA GLN A 317 4.31 -34.87 -16.30
C GLN A 317 3.88 -35.06 -14.84
N THR A 318 4.35 -34.18 -13.96
CA THR A 318 3.82 -34.04 -12.61
C THR A 318 2.45 -33.36 -12.72
N SER A 319 1.44 -34.09 -13.17
CA SER A 319 0.04 -33.68 -13.04
C SER A 319 -0.26 -33.47 -11.55
N GLY A 320 -0.18 -32.22 -11.09
CA GLY A 320 -0.73 -31.76 -9.82
C GLY A 320 0.00 -32.16 -8.54
N LYS A 321 1.17 -32.81 -8.58
CA LYS A 321 1.91 -33.19 -7.36
C LYS A 321 2.97 -32.15 -7.02
N GLU A 322 2.71 -31.34 -6.00
CA GLU A 322 3.72 -30.47 -5.40
C GLU A 322 4.74 -31.30 -4.61
N VAL A 323 6.01 -30.93 -4.73
CA VAL A 323 7.15 -31.59 -4.08
C VAL A 323 7.75 -30.62 -3.09
N TRP A 324 7.94 -31.09 -1.87
CA TRP A 324 8.38 -30.27 -0.75
C TRP A 324 9.67 -30.82 -0.17
N VAL A 325 10.69 -29.99 -0.04
CA VAL A 325 11.89 -30.29 0.74
C VAL A 325 11.69 -29.68 2.11
N ILE A 326 11.78 -30.50 3.15
CA ILE A 326 11.68 -30.08 4.55
C ILE A 326 12.91 -30.56 5.33
N GLY A 327 13.09 -30.04 6.54
CA GLY A 327 14.26 -30.34 7.38
C GLY A 327 15.27 -29.20 7.41
N GLU A 328 16.48 -29.52 7.86
CA GLU A 328 17.57 -28.57 7.97
C GLU A 328 18.13 -28.20 6.60
N GLN A 329 18.50 -26.94 6.40
CA GLN A 329 19.19 -26.46 5.21
C GLN A 329 20.66 -26.95 5.20
N GLY A 330 20.87 -28.25 4.97
CA GLY A 330 22.18 -28.90 4.95
C GLY A 330 22.17 -30.27 4.26
N GLU A 331 22.98 -31.21 4.72
CA GLU A 331 22.98 -32.59 4.21
C GLU A 331 21.75 -33.39 4.69
N ASP A 332 21.13 -33.00 5.80
CA ASP A 332 19.99 -33.68 6.43
C ASP A 332 18.61 -33.27 5.86
N LYS A 333 18.53 -32.93 4.57
CA LYS A 333 17.28 -32.54 3.89
C LYS A 333 16.41 -33.76 3.57
N VAL A 334 15.11 -33.66 3.86
CA VAL A 334 14.14 -34.73 3.58
C VAL A 334 13.17 -34.31 2.47
N PRO A 335 13.21 -34.95 1.29
CA PRO A 335 12.20 -34.72 0.26
C PRO A 335 10.90 -35.44 0.65
N THR A 336 9.80 -34.72 0.59
CA THR A 336 8.44 -35.22 0.86
C THR A 336 7.54 -34.97 -0.34
N TRP A 337 6.68 -35.94 -0.60
CA TRP A 337 5.67 -35.86 -1.66
C TRP A 337 4.33 -35.50 -1.03
N GLY A 338 3.58 -34.57 -1.64
CA GLY A 338 2.23 -34.24 -1.20
C GLY A 338 1.35 -35.50 -1.13
N SER A 339 0.74 -35.74 0.03
CA SER A 339 -0.12 -36.91 0.26
C SER A 339 -1.59 -36.55 0.05
N GLN A 340 -2.24 -37.11 -0.98
CA GLN A 340 -3.52 -37.81 -0.77
C GLN A 340 -3.96 -38.74 -1.92
N GLU A 341 -4.57 -39.83 -1.47
CA GLU A 341 -5.34 -40.90 -2.11
C GLU A 341 -4.62 -42.02 -2.92
N VAL A 342 -4.84 -43.22 -2.38
CA VAL A 342 -4.56 -44.58 -2.87
C VAL A 342 -4.60 -44.69 -4.38
N MET A 343 -3.47 -45.04 -5.02
CA MET A 343 -3.48 -45.92 -6.20
C MET A 343 -2.16 -46.71 -6.33
N SER A 344 -2.32 -48.02 -6.11
CA SER A 344 -1.52 -49.17 -6.55
C SER A 344 -0.02 -49.26 -6.21
N HIS A 345 0.30 -50.38 -5.56
CA HIS A 345 1.57 -50.85 -5.03
C HIS A 345 2.77 -51.03 -6.00
N ASN A 346 2.84 -50.36 -7.16
CA ASN A 346 3.90 -50.64 -8.15
C ASN A 346 4.90 -49.51 -8.42
N SER A 347 4.75 -48.32 -7.84
CA SER A 347 5.66 -47.19 -8.13
C SER A 347 6.74 -46.92 -7.07
N GLN A 348 6.61 -47.48 -5.86
CA GLN A 348 7.57 -47.24 -4.77
C GLN A 348 8.90 -48.01 -4.94
N VAL A 349 8.92 -49.07 -5.75
CA VAL A 349 10.10 -49.95 -5.89
C VAL A 349 11.08 -49.48 -6.98
N GLN A 350 10.66 -48.62 -7.92
CA GLN A 350 11.52 -48.26 -9.06
C GLN A 350 12.49 -47.09 -8.82
N LEU A 351 12.34 -46.31 -7.75
CA LEU A 351 13.20 -45.16 -7.47
C LEU A 351 14.25 -45.40 -6.37
N PHE A 352 14.11 -46.46 -5.56
CA PHE A 352 15.10 -46.84 -4.54
C PHE A 352 16.34 -47.56 -5.11
N ASN A 353 16.32 -47.97 -6.39
CA ASN A 353 17.39 -48.75 -7.03
C ASN A 353 18.33 -47.96 -7.94
N ARG A 354 18.32 -46.62 -7.88
CA ARG A 354 19.38 -45.83 -8.52
C ARG A 354 19.98 -44.91 -7.49
N ASP A 355 21.15 -45.35 -7.03
CA ASP A 355 22.13 -44.57 -6.27
C ASP A 355 22.14 -43.11 -6.73
N ILE A 356 21.71 -42.20 -5.86
CA ILE A 356 22.00 -40.78 -6.00
C ILE A 356 22.93 -40.43 -4.85
N MET A 357 24.20 -40.72 -5.10
CA MET A 357 25.35 -40.09 -4.46
C MET A 357 25.72 -38.90 -5.35
N ILE A 358 25.27 -37.69 -4.99
CA ILE A 358 25.87 -36.39 -5.39
C ILE A 358 25.68 -35.42 -4.23
#